data_AF-A0A1V9Z6Q5-F1
#
_entry.id   AF-A0A1V9Z6Q5-F1
#
_cell.length_a   1.000
_cell.length_b   1.000
_cell.length_c   1.000
_cell.angle_alpha   90.00
_cell.angle_beta   90.00
_cell.angle_gamma   90.00
#
_symmetry.space_group_name_H-M   'P 1'
#
loop_
_entity.id
_entity.type
_entity.pdbx_description
1 polymer ?
#
loop_
_entity_poly.entity_id
_entity_poly.type
_entity_poly.pdbx_seq_one_letter_code
_entity_poly.pdbx_strand_id
1 'polypeptide(L)'
;MSSMDSASIQDDLIRELMMYIASPEFQSSFEAFFLENALTFTDDEEHRLEYTTIFHKFQALFEGFMQQFYDNHNITEAEFGKRCRAAVKTDEKASQYLDVVLASMDYQAFYNLMKFMRKRAAIENKGKRKHESKEVDAKESKSHGKDDAKATEREDDDEEKAQAKRK
;
A
#
# COMPACT_ATOMS: atom_id res chain seq x y z
N MET A 1 -8.42 21.03 -8.86
CA MET A 1 -7.30 20.43 -9.62
C MET A 1 -7.54 20.81 -11.07
N SER A 2 -6.67 21.62 -11.69
CA SER A 2 -6.84 22.00 -13.09
C SER A 2 -6.75 20.73 -13.93
N SER A 3 -7.78 20.42 -14.71
CA SER A 3 -7.73 19.37 -15.73
C SER A 3 -6.71 19.84 -16.76
N MET A 4 -5.46 19.37 -16.66
CA MET A 4 -4.50 19.58 -17.74
C MET A 4 -5.03 18.79 -18.94
N ASP A 5 -5.42 19.48 -20.00
CA ASP A 5 -5.80 18.85 -21.26
C ASP A 5 -4.56 18.20 -21.88
N SER A 6 -4.45 16.88 -21.74
CA SER A 6 -3.36 16.07 -22.31
C SER A 6 -3.25 16.23 -23.84
N ALA A 7 -4.34 16.61 -24.50
CA ALA A 7 -4.39 16.91 -25.93
C ALA A 7 -3.56 18.14 -26.35
N SER A 8 -3.08 18.96 -25.40
CA SER A 8 -2.30 20.17 -25.68
C SER A 8 -0.77 19.97 -25.64
N ILE A 9 -0.29 18.80 -25.18
CA ILE A 9 1.14 18.48 -25.12
C ILE A 9 1.57 17.89 -26.48
N GLN A 10 2.56 18.54 -27.09
CA GLN A 10 3.07 18.20 -28.42
C GLN A 10 3.97 16.97 -28.42
N ASP A 11 4.79 16.77 -27.39
CA ASP A 11 5.65 15.60 -27.31
C ASP A 11 4.85 14.37 -26.87
N ASP A 12 4.79 13.37 -27.76
CA ASP A 12 4.04 12.13 -27.54
C ASP A 12 4.47 11.38 -26.28
N LEU A 13 5.77 11.36 -25.98
CA LEU A 13 6.29 10.62 -24.83
C LEU A 13 5.94 11.33 -23.52
N ILE A 14 5.94 12.67 -23.49
CA ILE A 14 5.50 13.44 -22.32
C ILE A 14 4.00 13.26 -22.10
N ARG A 15 3.21 13.19 -23.18
CA ARG A 15 1.78 12.89 -23.10
C ARG A 15 1.51 11.47 -22.60
N GLU A 16 2.32 10.51 -23.04
CA GLU A 16 2.27 9.12 -22.55
C GLU A 16 2.65 9.03 -21.07
N LEU A 17 3.69 9.75 -20.62
CA LEU A 17 4.01 9.86 -19.20
C LEU A 17 2.83 10.41 -18.40
N MET A 18 2.15 11.44 -18.92
CA MET A 18 0.97 11.99 -18.27
C MET A 18 -0.15 10.98 -18.11
N MET A 19 -0.43 10.19 -19.16
CA MET A 19 -1.41 9.11 -19.09
C MET A 19 -0.97 8.00 -18.14
N TYR A 20 0.33 7.69 -18.10
CA TYR A 20 0.90 6.67 -17.22
C TYR A 20 0.78 7.05 -15.74
N ILE A 21 1.12 8.29 -15.38
CA ILE A 21 0.96 8.80 -14.01
C ILE A 21 -0.53 8.86 -13.63
N ALA A 22 -1.42 9.18 -14.58
CA ALA A 22 -2.87 9.16 -14.36
C ALA A 22 -3.48 7.75 -14.35
N SER A 23 -2.70 6.69 -14.60
CA SER A 23 -3.21 5.32 -14.70
C SER A 23 -3.72 4.82 -13.33
N PRO A 24 -4.74 3.94 -13.31
CA PRO A 24 -5.26 3.37 -12.07
C PRO A 24 -4.19 2.63 -11.27
N GLU A 25 -3.26 1.95 -11.94
CA GLU A 25 -2.19 1.19 -11.30
C GLU A 25 -1.21 2.11 -10.54
N PHE A 26 -0.76 3.18 -11.20
CA PHE A 26 0.09 4.20 -10.57
C PHE A 26 -0.65 4.85 -9.40
N GLN A 27 -1.86 5.37 -9.64
CA GLN A 27 -2.64 6.09 -8.62
C GLN A 27 -2.94 5.20 -7.40
N SER A 28 -3.35 3.94 -7.61
CA SER A 28 -3.67 3.01 -6.52
C SER A 28 -2.44 2.63 -5.70
N SER A 29 -1.27 2.46 -6.36
CA SER A 29 -0.02 2.12 -5.68
C SER A 29 0.44 3.25 -4.76
N PHE A 30 0.40 4.49 -5.23
CA PHE A 30 0.73 5.64 -4.40
C PHE A 30 -0.32 5.91 -3.31
N GLU A 31 -1.61 5.74 -3.61
CA GLU A 31 -2.66 5.86 -2.61
C GLU A 31 -2.48 4.85 -1.48
N ALA A 32 -2.22 3.58 -1.80
CA ALA A 32 -1.93 2.55 -0.82
C ALA A 32 -0.72 2.92 0.06
N PHE A 33 0.37 3.37 -0.57
CA PHE A 33 1.56 3.84 0.14
C PHE A 33 1.24 4.98 1.12
N PHE A 34 0.46 5.97 0.68
CA PHE A 34 0.07 7.09 1.53
C PHE A 34 -0.83 6.65 2.69
N LEU A 35 -1.81 5.78 2.45
CA LEU A 35 -2.72 5.29 3.50
C LEU A 35 -1.98 4.48 4.57
N GLU A 36 -0.96 3.72 4.19
CA GLU A 36 -0.13 2.95 5.12
C GLU A 36 0.77 3.86 5.98
N ASN A 37 1.38 4.89 5.38
CA ASN A 37 2.43 5.67 6.03
C ASN A 37 1.95 7.01 6.62
N ALA A 38 0.79 7.55 6.21
CA ALA A 38 0.36 8.89 6.60
C ALA A 38 0.07 9.06 8.09
N LEU A 39 -0.29 7.97 8.80
CA LEU A 39 -0.49 7.99 10.25
C LEU A 39 0.80 8.29 11.03
N THR A 40 1.96 8.07 10.40
CA THR A 40 3.27 8.39 10.98
C THR A 40 3.54 9.90 10.99
N PHE A 41 2.82 10.74 10.24
CA PHE A 41 3.11 12.18 10.15
C PHE A 41 2.32 12.99 11.19
N THR A 42 2.99 13.91 11.90
CA THR A 42 2.38 14.80 12.91
C THR A 42 2.37 16.26 12.43
N ASP A 43 1.78 17.15 13.23
CA ASP A 43 1.79 18.60 12.98
C ASP A 43 2.92 19.32 13.72
N ASP A 44 3.91 18.56 14.20
CA ASP A 44 5.03 19.09 14.96
C ASP A 44 5.91 19.97 14.06
N GLU A 45 6.49 21.03 14.64
CA GLU A 45 7.38 21.94 13.93
C GLU A 45 8.71 21.25 13.56
N GLU A 46 9.18 20.33 14.40
CA GLU A 46 10.36 19.52 14.15
C GLU A 46 10.01 18.24 13.37
N HIS A 47 10.67 18.03 12.24
CA HIS A 47 10.47 16.83 11.41
C HIS A 47 11.27 15.64 11.95
N ARG A 48 10.59 14.50 12.11
CA ARG A 48 11.22 13.25 12.55
C ARG A 48 12.09 12.65 11.45
N LEU A 49 13.20 12.00 11.83
CA LEU A 49 14.09 11.26 10.91
C LEU A 49 13.35 10.17 10.12
N GLU A 50 12.33 9.59 10.72
CA GLU A 50 11.47 8.59 10.07
C GLU A 50 10.77 9.15 8.82
N TYR A 51 10.48 10.46 8.76
CA TYR A 51 9.84 11.09 7.60
C TYR A 51 10.74 11.03 6.37
N THR A 52 12.04 11.26 6.55
CA THR A 52 13.04 11.11 5.49
C THR A 52 13.15 9.66 5.03
N THR A 53 13.07 8.70 5.96
CA THR A 53 13.09 7.28 5.60
C THR A 53 11.88 6.89 4.75
N ILE A 54 10.68 7.38 5.11
CA ILE A 54 9.46 7.16 4.31
C ILE A 54 9.58 7.89 2.97
N PHE A 55 10.13 9.10 2.93
CA PHE A 55 10.35 9.84 1.69
C PHE A 55 11.26 9.09 0.72
N HIS A 56 12.35 8.48 1.18
CA HIS A 56 13.21 7.65 0.32
C HIS A 56 12.46 6.42 -0.25
N LYS A 57 11.56 5.81 0.54
CA LYS A 57 10.70 4.72 0.03
C LYS A 57 9.74 5.20 -1.05
N PHE A 58 9.19 6.41 -0.89
CA PHE A 58 8.35 7.06 -1.89
C PHE A 58 9.12 7.37 -3.18
N GLN A 59 10.37 7.86 -3.07
CA GLN A 59 11.24 8.07 -4.24
C GLN A 59 11.53 6.76 -4.96
N ALA A 60 11.91 5.71 -4.22
CA ALA A 60 12.16 4.39 -4.80
C ALA A 60 10.92 3.79 -5.50
N LEU A 61 9.72 4.02 -4.94
CA LEU A 61 8.47 3.63 -5.59
C LEU A 61 8.30 4.34 -6.93
N PHE A 62 8.50 5.66 -6.97
CA PHE A 62 8.41 6.45 -8.19
C PHE A 62 9.47 6.03 -9.22
N GLU A 63 10.72 5.84 -8.80
CA GLU A 63 11.81 5.36 -9.65
C GLU A 63 11.48 4.00 -10.27
N GLY A 64 10.85 3.08 -9.51
CA GLY A 64 10.37 1.81 -10.04
C GLY A 64 9.35 1.96 -11.17
N PHE A 65 8.37 2.85 -11.00
CA PHE A 65 7.40 3.18 -12.07
C PHE A 65 8.08 3.84 -13.28
N MET A 66 9.02 4.75 -13.06
CA MET A 66 9.75 5.39 -14.15
C MET A 66 10.62 4.38 -14.91
N GLN A 67 11.25 3.43 -14.22
CA GLN A 67 12.01 2.37 -14.85
C GLN A 67 11.12 1.50 -15.74
N GLN A 68 9.93 1.11 -15.25
CA GLN A 68 8.95 0.39 -16.07
C GLN A 68 8.52 1.20 -17.29
N PHE A 69 8.31 2.50 -17.14
CA PHE A 69 8.01 3.39 -18.26
C PHE A 69 9.15 3.37 -19.29
N TYR A 70 10.41 3.53 -18.85
CA TYR A 70 11.57 3.48 -19.74
C TYR A 70 11.66 2.16 -20.52
N ASP A 71 11.49 1.04 -19.82
CA ASP A 71 11.53 -0.30 -20.41
C ASP A 71 10.41 -0.50 -21.44
N ASN A 72 9.19 -0.06 -21.13
CA ASN A 72 8.05 -0.16 -22.04
C ASN A 72 8.23 0.67 -23.33
N HIS A 73 8.92 1.80 -23.23
CA HIS A 73 9.21 2.68 -24.37
C HIS A 73 10.54 2.35 -25.05
N ASN A 74 11.31 1.37 -24.57
CA ASN A 74 12.64 1.00 -25.05
C ASN A 74 13.60 2.21 -25.11
N ILE A 75 13.58 3.03 -24.06
CA ILE A 75 14.44 4.21 -23.93
C ILE A 75 15.25 4.15 -22.65
N THR A 76 16.36 4.86 -22.61
CA THR A 76 17.14 5.09 -21.39
C THR A 76 16.66 6.34 -20.64
N GLU A 77 16.92 6.42 -19.34
CA GLU A 77 16.70 7.63 -18.53
C GLU A 77 17.39 8.86 -19.17
N ALA A 78 18.60 8.68 -19.70
CA ALA A 78 19.36 9.75 -20.33
C ALA A 78 18.66 10.28 -21.60
N GLU A 79 18.04 9.41 -22.40
CA GLU A 79 17.25 9.78 -23.57
C GLU A 79 15.95 10.46 -23.17
N PHE A 80 15.25 9.93 -22.17
CA PHE A 80 14.07 10.55 -21.61
C PHE A 80 14.36 11.98 -21.12
N GLY A 81 15.45 12.15 -20.37
CA GLY A 81 15.89 13.46 -19.88
C GLY A 81 16.26 14.44 -21.00
N LYS A 82 16.86 13.96 -22.11
CA LYS A 82 17.09 14.81 -23.29
C LYS A 82 15.77 15.29 -23.90
N ARG A 83 14.78 14.41 -23.98
CA ARG A 83 13.46 14.71 -24.54
C ARG A 83 12.68 15.69 -23.67
N CYS A 84 12.70 15.51 -22.36
CA CYS A 84 12.14 16.48 -21.41
C CYS A 84 12.76 17.88 -21.59
N ARG A 85 14.10 17.97 -21.65
CA ARG A 85 14.80 19.26 -21.86
C ARG A 85 14.48 19.92 -23.20
N ALA A 86 14.19 19.13 -24.23
CA ALA A 86 13.75 19.65 -25.52
C ALA A 86 12.30 20.16 -25.42
N ALA A 87 11.39 19.34 -24.89
CA ALA A 87 9.97 19.66 -24.74
C ALA A 87 9.74 20.93 -23.90
N VAL A 88 10.44 21.09 -22.78
CA VAL A 88 10.34 22.29 -21.92
C VAL A 88 10.67 23.60 -22.68
N LYS A 89 11.53 23.54 -23.70
CA LYS A 89 11.92 24.72 -24.49
C LYS A 89 10.92 25.06 -25.59
N THR A 90 10.16 24.08 -26.06
CA THR A 90 9.33 24.20 -27.27
C THR A 90 7.84 24.16 -26.97
N ASP A 91 7.45 23.65 -25.80
CA ASP A 91 6.07 23.42 -25.40
C ASP A 91 5.86 23.86 -23.95
N GLU A 92 5.14 24.98 -23.78
CA GLU A 92 4.82 25.54 -22.47
C GLU A 92 3.97 24.60 -21.62
N LYS A 93 3.08 23.80 -22.24
CA LYS A 93 2.24 22.84 -21.54
C LYS A 93 3.06 21.67 -21.03
N ALA A 94 3.98 21.17 -21.84
CA ALA A 94 4.94 20.16 -21.40
C ALA A 94 5.81 20.70 -20.24
N SER A 95 6.26 21.95 -20.32
CA SER A 95 7.01 22.59 -19.23
C SER A 95 6.20 22.63 -17.94
N GLN A 96 5.00 23.20 -17.97
CA GLN A 96 4.13 23.31 -16.80
C GLN A 96 3.83 21.95 -16.18
N TYR A 97 3.59 20.92 -17.01
CA TYR A 97 3.33 19.57 -16.53
C TYR A 97 4.57 18.97 -15.84
N LEU A 98 5.74 19.04 -16.49
CA LEU A 98 6.98 18.51 -15.93
C LEU A 98 7.39 19.25 -14.65
N ASP A 99 7.16 20.55 -14.57
CA ASP A 99 7.36 21.33 -13.34
C ASP A 99 6.46 20.85 -12.20
N VAL A 100 5.20 20.54 -12.49
CA VAL A 100 4.27 19.98 -11.49
C VAL A 100 4.74 18.59 -11.03
N VAL A 101 5.19 17.73 -11.95
CA VAL A 101 5.74 16.41 -11.61
C VAL A 101 6.98 16.56 -10.72
N LEU A 102 7.93 17.40 -11.10
CA LEU A 102 9.14 17.66 -10.31
C LEU A 102 8.82 18.25 -8.93
N ALA A 103 7.89 19.21 -8.85
CA ALA A 103 7.46 19.79 -7.60
C ALA A 103 6.76 18.76 -6.69
N SER A 104 6.03 17.80 -7.26
CA SER A 104 5.39 16.72 -6.49
C SER A 104 6.40 15.74 -5.88
N MET A 105 7.64 15.75 -6.38
CA MET A 105 8.75 14.93 -5.89
C MET A 105 9.59 15.62 -4.83
N ASP A 106 9.31 16.88 -4.51
CA ASP A 106 9.98 17.60 -3.45
C ASP A 106 9.53 17.11 -2.07
N TYR A 107 10.47 17.03 -1.12
CA TYR A 107 10.20 16.61 0.25
C TYR A 107 9.09 17.44 0.91
N GLN A 108 9.05 18.76 0.68
CA GLN A 108 8.03 19.62 1.31
C GLN A 108 6.64 19.36 0.74
N ALA A 109 6.53 19.15 -0.57
CA ALA A 109 5.26 18.78 -1.20
C ALA A 109 4.77 17.42 -0.67
N PHE A 110 5.67 16.44 -0.62
CA PHE A 110 5.42 15.12 -0.06
C PHE A 110 4.96 15.19 1.41
N TYR A 111 5.67 15.93 2.26
CA TYR A 111 5.33 16.08 3.68
C TYR A 111 3.90 16.63 3.86
N ASN A 112 3.56 17.70 3.13
CA ASN A 112 2.23 18.30 3.18
C ASN A 112 1.15 17.32 2.68
N LEU A 113 1.45 16.54 1.65
CA LEU A 113 0.55 15.51 1.14
C LEU A 113 0.30 14.41 2.18
N MET A 114 1.34 13.92 2.87
CA MET A 114 1.21 12.91 3.92
C MET A 114 0.33 13.40 5.08
N LYS A 115 0.52 14.66 5.50
CA LYS A 115 -0.34 15.29 6.51
C LYS A 115 -1.79 15.38 6.06
N PHE A 116 -2.02 15.76 4.81
CA PHE A 116 -3.37 15.80 4.23
C PHE A 116 -4.01 14.41 4.20
N MET A 117 -3.26 13.38 3.80
CA MET A 117 -3.73 12.00 3.70
C MET A 117 -3.99 11.34 5.05
N ARG A 118 -3.42 11.84 6.16
CA ARG A 118 -3.59 11.30 7.51
C ARG A 118 -5.04 11.14 7.94
N LYS A 119 -5.90 12.13 7.64
CA LYS A 119 -7.33 12.06 7.96
C LYS A 119 -8.02 10.92 7.21
N ARG A 120 -7.68 10.71 5.94
CA ARG A 120 -8.22 9.62 5.11
C ARG A 120 -7.74 8.27 5.63
N ALA A 121 -6.44 8.12 5.91
CA ALA A 121 -5.86 6.92 6.48
C ALA A 121 -6.51 6.50 7.81
N ALA A 122 -6.82 7.48 8.69
CA ALA A 122 -7.48 7.21 9.97
C ALA A 122 -8.91 6.66 9.81
N ILE A 123 -9.65 7.10 8.78
CA ILE A 123 -11.00 6.61 8.49
C ILE A 123 -10.92 5.17 7.98
N GLU A 124 -10.02 4.89 7.05
CA GLU A 124 -9.88 3.56 6.46
C GLU A 124 -9.43 2.51 7.47
N ASN A 125 -8.47 2.87 8.34
CA ASN A 125 -8.00 1.97 9.40
C ASN A 125 -9.12 1.65 10.43
N LYS A 126 -10.00 2.61 10.73
CA LYS A 126 -11.20 2.34 11.56
C LYS A 126 -12.19 1.39 10.86
N GLY A 127 -12.33 1.49 9.53
CA GLY A 127 -13.14 0.57 8.73
C GLY A 127 -12.64 -0.87 8.79
N LYS A 128 -11.32 -1.08 8.60
CA LYS A 128 -10.67 -2.39 8.68
C LYS A 128 -10.86 -3.03 10.06
N ARG A 129 -10.59 -2.30 11.15
CA ARG A 129 -10.77 -2.80 12.53
C ARG A 129 -12.22 -3.21 12.85
N LYS A 130 -13.22 -2.50 12.31
CA LYS A 130 -14.64 -2.82 12.55
C LYS A 130 -15.12 -4.05 11.76
N HIS A 131 -14.50 -4.33 10.61
CA HIS A 131 -14.75 -5.55 9.84
C HIS A 131 -14.10 -6.76 10.52
N GLU A 132 -12.84 -6.62 10.94
CA GLU A 132 -12.11 -7.67 11.67
C GLU A 132 -12.82 -8.06 12.97
N SER A 133 -13.25 -7.07 13.77
CA SER A 133 -13.95 -7.32 15.04
C SER A 133 -15.30 -8.07 14.88
N LYS A 134 -15.95 -8.00 13.72
CA LYS A 134 -17.19 -8.76 13.44
C LYS A 134 -16.93 -10.18 12.95
N GLU A 135 -15.76 -10.44 12.36
CA GLU A 135 -15.39 -11.74 11.82
C GLU A 135 -14.86 -12.69 12.91
N VAL A 136 -14.24 -12.15 13.97
CA VAL A 136 -13.81 -12.95 15.14
C VAL A 136 -15.01 -13.43 15.97
N ASP A 137 -16.02 -12.57 16.17
CA ASP A 137 -17.25 -12.89 16.93
C ASP A 137 -18.10 -14.00 16.27
N ALA A 138 -18.04 -14.12 14.93
CA ALA A 138 -18.74 -15.16 14.18
C ALA A 138 -18.07 -16.55 14.26
N LYS A 139 -16.78 -16.63 14.63
CA LYS A 139 -16.05 -17.91 14.76
C LYS A 139 -16.07 -18.49 16.17
N GLU A 140 -16.38 -17.71 17.20
CA GLU A 140 -16.40 -18.18 18.60
C GLU A 140 -17.75 -18.83 19.00
N SER A 141 -18.78 -18.77 18.16
CA SER A 141 -20.13 -19.30 18.47
C SER A 141 -20.39 -20.75 18.02
N LYS A 142 -19.37 -21.52 17.61
CA LYS A 142 -19.57 -22.89 17.07
C LYS A 142 -18.67 -23.94 17.73
N SER A 143 -18.58 -23.94 19.06
CA SER A 143 -17.79 -24.95 19.81
C SER A 143 -18.26 -25.16 21.26
N HIS A 144 -19.52 -25.59 21.46
CA HIS A 144 -20.04 -26.31 22.64
C HIS A 144 -21.55 -26.52 22.41
N GLY A 145 -22.20 -27.67 22.46
CA GLY A 145 -21.89 -29.07 22.79
C GLY A 145 -23.25 -29.75 23.03
N LYS A 146 -23.45 -31.01 22.64
CA LYS A 146 -24.32 -31.95 23.37
C LYS A 146 -24.23 -33.39 22.87
N ASP A 147 -23.85 -34.22 23.82
CA ASP A 147 -23.95 -35.67 23.90
C ASP A 147 -25.39 -36.18 23.76
N ASP A 148 -25.56 -37.37 23.18
CA ASP A 148 -26.57 -38.34 23.63
C ASP A 148 -26.16 -39.77 23.24
N ALA A 149 -26.29 -40.68 24.21
CA ALA A 149 -25.76 -42.03 24.26
C ALA A 149 -26.73 -43.10 23.75
N LYS A 150 -26.22 -44.27 23.29
CA LYS A 150 -26.90 -45.57 23.48
C LYS A 150 -25.95 -46.77 23.41
N ALA A 151 -26.16 -47.69 24.34
CA ALA A 151 -25.31 -48.79 24.81
C ALA A 151 -25.48 -50.15 24.12
N THR A 152 -24.50 -51.04 24.32
CA THR A 152 -24.59 -52.52 24.50
C THR A 152 -23.34 -52.97 25.29
N GLU A 153 -23.42 -53.24 26.60
CA GLU A 153 -23.52 -54.57 27.29
C GLU A 153 -22.28 -55.47 27.11
N ARG A 154 -21.44 -55.63 28.16
CA ARG A 154 -21.36 -56.76 29.16
C ARG A 154 -20.63 -57.98 28.57
N GLU A 155 -19.67 -58.65 29.21
CA GLU A 155 -19.40 -59.07 30.59
C GLU A 155 -17.90 -59.43 30.71
N ASP A 156 -17.28 -59.28 31.88
CA ASP A 156 -16.29 -60.25 32.39
C ASP A 156 -16.10 -60.02 33.90
N ASP A 157 -16.37 -61.10 34.63
CA ASP A 157 -16.38 -61.27 36.08
C ASP A 157 -14.97 -61.38 36.69
N ASP A 158 -14.88 -60.99 37.97
CA ASP A 158 -14.04 -61.41 39.12
C ASP A 158 -12.93 -62.50 38.92
N GLU A 159 -11.79 -62.58 39.65
CA GLU A 159 -11.50 -62.45 41.10
C GLU A 159 -9.95 -62.60 41.23
N GLU A 160 -9.23 -61.76 42.00
CA GLU A 160 -8.66 -62.02 43.34
C GLU A 160 -7.15 -62.39 43.48
N LYS A 161 -6.49 -61.52 44.28
CA LYS A 161 -5.33 -61.60 45.20
C LYS A 161 -4.16 -62.60 45.02
N ALA A 162 -2.98 -61.97 44.96
CA ALA A 162 -1.92 -61.91 46.00
C ALA A 162 -1.27 -63.19 46.62
N GLN A 163 0.08 -63.13 46.58
CA GLN A 163 1.10 -63.70 47.48
C GLN A 163 1.45 -65.20 47.41
N ALA A 164 2.72 -65.49 47.08
CA ALA A 164 3.55 -66.39 47.89
C ALA A 164 5.06 -66.19 47.64
N LYS A 165 5.79 -66.06 48.75
CA LYS A 165 7.25 -66.03 48.93
C LYS A 165 7.95 -67.30 48.45
N ARG A 166 9.27 -67.16 48.21
CA ARG A 166 10.41 -68.04 48.55
C ARG A 166 11.36 -68.12 47.35
N LYS A 167 12.69 -68.08 47.48
CA LYS A 167 13.65 -67.84 48.56
C LYS A 167 14.99 -67.70 47.82
#